data_AF-A0A1E3NLY3-F1
#
_entry.id   AF-A0A1E3NLY3-F1
#
_cell.length_a   1.000
_cell.length_b   1.000
_cell.length_c   1.000
_cell.angle_alpha   90.00
_cell.angle_beta   90.00
_cell.angle_gamma   90.00
#
_symmetry.space_group_name_H-M   'P 1'
#
loop_
_entity.id
_entity.type
_entity.pdbx_description
1 polymer ?
#
loop_
_entity_poly.entity_id
_entity_poly.type
_entity_poly.pdbx_seq_one_letter_code
_entity_poly.pdbx_strand_id
1 'polypeptide(L)'
;SSYADKFMERIIAMAIPTTTTSSKRELDRILGRIEMQRSRPQLSMQIMSRNSILLLQRLSIPFETIDMFINFFNWKNPTLTITGMLFLTLCILKPINLLTFPLFYICFEIIIPAYTVQNPNTDEGVHGWEDELPKPVNEFTREFLLNVTDLQNHMLLYVNAWDFVNAWCWKLFYFRDEMLTWLIFVSLLALGLLVETFGTSAIAFCFPMIKLSLVIISWMLIILTHPKNRTQILELFYSEELRLKTMSLLNYYESKVINDIDLTSDEMEIRQIEIFELQYYNDDSKAWQFACFSKDIYPPNNHVRLNSMPIEESSQSNLQRRRASNDFNNILLDPLTLNKTLVEQLETGVNLEGWYLDLSPDHWVFNNYLQSVLEVDEDSKWVYDLVVMGNGVDAYKAGLGLTNGKLKRSRGDVRRRRWVRYAVRE
;
A
#
# COMPACT_ATOMS: atom_id res chain seq x y z
N SER A 1 -13.99 -36.61 45.86
CA SER A 1 -13.26 -35.68 46.73
C SER A 1 -11.79 -36.07 46.76
N SER A 2 -11.24 -36.65 47.85
CA SER A 2 -9.81 -36.51 48.24
C SER A 2 -8.75 -36.57 47.12
N TYR A 3 -8.81 -37.50 46.16
CA TYR A 3 -7.85 -37.56 45.05
C TYR A 3 -7.96 -36.38 44.07
N ALA A 4 -9.18 -35.95 43.75
CA ALA A 4 -9.46 -34.78 42.93
C ALA A 4 -9.02 -33.49 43.63
N ASP A 5 -9.30 -33.38 44.93
CA ASP A 5 -8.95 -32.21 45.73
C ASP A 5 -7.41 -32.09 45.85
N LYS A 6 -6.70 -33.20 46.09
CA LYS A 6 -5.22 -33.28 46.09
C LYS A 6 -4.60 -33.02 44.71
N PHE A 7 -5.25 -33.43 43.62
CA PHE A 7 -4.80 -33.11 42.26
C PHE A 7 -4.90 -31.61 42.00
N MET A 8 -6.00 -30.98 42.40
CA MET A 8 -6.20 -29.54 42.28
C MET A 8 -5.20 -28.75 43.15
N GLU A 9 -5.00 -29.15 44.41
CA GLU A 9 -3.98 -28.62 45.32
C GLU A 9 -2.57 -28.67 44.70
N ARG A 10 -2.23 -29.79 44.04
CA ARG A 10 -0.94 -29.98 43.38
C ARG A 10 -0.76 -29.13 42.12
N ILE A 11 -1.82 -28.88 41.34
CA ILE A 11 -1.77 -27.93 40.21
C ILE A 11 -1.63 -26.49 40.73
N ILE A 12 -2.37 -26.11 41.78
CA ILE A 12 -2.26 -24.78 42.41
C ILE A 12 -0.85 -24.54 42.94
N ALA A 13 -0.22 -25.55 43.56
CA ALA A 13 1.17 -25.48 44.03
C ALA A 13 2.22 -25.47 42.90
N MET A 14 1.88 -25.97 41.71
CA MET A 14 2.79 -26.04 40.55
C MET A 14 2.68 -24.83 39.61
N ALA A 15 1.65 -23.99 39.77
CA ALA A 15 1.45 -22.77 38.99
C ALA A 15 2.38 -21.63 39.42
N ILE A 16 3.64 -21.69 39.00
CA ILE A 16 4.68 -20.69 39.26
C ILE A 16 4.21 -19.30 38.78
N PRO A 17 4.44 -18.22 39.55
CA PRO A 17 4.11 -16.86 39.13
C PRO A 17 5.06 -16.37 38.02
N THR A 18 4.72 -16.63 36.76
CA THR A 18 5.40 -16.06 35.59
C THR A 18 5.05 -14.57 35.44
N THR A 19 5.66 -13.71 36.27
CA THR A 19 5.56 -12.24 36.19
C THR A 19 6.43 -11.70 35.04
N THR A 20 6.28 -12.28 33.85
CA THR A 20 7.13 -12.08 32.67
C THR A 20 6.32 -11.75 31.42
N THR A 21 5.13 -11.17 31.60
CA THR A 21 4.38 -10.48 30.55
C THR A 21 4.98 -9.08 30.37
N SER A 22 5.51 -8.79 29.18
CA SER A 22 6.14 -7.49 28.87
C SER A 22 5.12 -6.37 28.63
N SER A 23 3.83 -6.69 28.53
CA SER A 23 2.74 -5.72 28.36
C SER A 23 2.12 -5.32 29.69
N LYS A 24 2.11 -4.00 29.96
CA LYS A 24 1.37 -3.44 31.10
C LYS A 24 -0.13 -3.76 31.05
N ARG A 25 -0.72 -3.80 29.84
CA ARG A 25 -2.16 -4.12 29.65
C ARG A 25 -2.49 -5.56 30.03
N GLU A 26 -1.56 -6.51 29.84
CA GLU A 26 -1.73 -7.90 30.28
C GLU A 26 -1.66 -8.03 31.81
N LEU A 27 -0.71 -7.33 32.45
CA LEU A 27 -0.61 -7.32 33.91
C LEU A 27 -1.86 -6.69 34.55
N ASP A 28 -2.33 -5.55 34.04
CA ASP A 28 -3.54 -4.88 34.52
C ASP A 28 -4.80 -5.76 34.29
N ARG A 29 -4.89 -6.49 33.16
CA ARG A 29 -5.94 -7.50 32.90
C ARG A 29 -5.92 -8.64 33.94
N ILE A 30 -4.76 -9.22 34.20
CA ILE A 30 -4.59 -10.34 35.15
C ILE A 30 -4.92 -9.89 36.57
N LEU A 31 -4.47 -8.70 36.99
CA LEU A 31 -4.78 -8.13 38.30
C LEU A 31 -6.29 -7.83 38.45
N GLY A 32 -6.92 -7.25 37.43
CA GLY A 32 -8.37 -7.03 37.43
C GLY A 32 -9.18 -8.33 37.53
N ARG A 33 -8.75 -9.40 36.86
CA ARG A 33 -9.36 -10.74 36.99
C ARG A 33 -9.19 -11.33 38.38
N ILE A 34 -8.01 -11.19 38.99
CA ILE A 34 -7.74 -11.65 40.37
C ILE A 34 -8.62 -10.89 41.38
N GLU A 35 -8.82 -9.58 41.22
CA GLU A 35 -9.72 -8.81 42.08
C GLU A 35 -11.18 -9.25 41.91
N MET A 36 -11.66 -9.41 40.67
CA MET A 36 -13.00 -9.94 40.39
C MET A 36 -13.21 -11.36 40.96
N GLN A 37 -12.18 -12.20 41.00
CA GLN A 37 -12.29 -13.55 41.57
C GLN A 37 -12.42 -13.56 43.09
N ARG A 38 -12.07 -12.49 43.81
CA ARG A 38 -12.33 -12.39 45.27
C ARG A 38 -13.82 -12.35 45.61
N SER A 39 -14.67 -11.88 44.70
CA SER A 39 -16.13 -11.86 44.87
C SER A 39 -16.83 -13.14 44.37
N ARG A 40 -16.09 -14.07 43.75
CA ARG A 40 -16.61 -15.28 43.10
C ARG A 40 -16.24 -16.55 43.89
N PRO A 41 -16.97 -17.67 43.72
CA PRO A 41 -16.53 -18.96 44.23
C PRO A 41 -15.15 -19.34 43.69
N GLN A 42 -14.22 -19.68 44.59
CA GLN A 42 -12.91 -20.22 44.22
C GLN A 42 -13.04 -21.58 43.52
N LEU A 43 -11.99 -21.98 42.81
CA LEU A 43 -11.94 -23.23 42.06
C LEU A 43 -12.12 -24.44 43.00
N SER A 44 -13.17 -25.22 42.74
CA SER A 44 -13.56 -26.41 43.50
C SER A 44 -14.15 -27.43 42.56
N MET A 45 -13.57 -28.63 42.48
CA MET A 45 -14.02 -29.64 41.51
C MET A 45 -15.49 -30.08 41.74
N GLN A 46 -16.02 -29.90 42.96
CA GLN A 46 -17.43 -30.15 43.27
C GLN A 46 -18.35 -29.09 42.63
N ILE A 47 -17.96 -27.80 42.68
CA ILE A 47 -18.71 -26.72 42.04
C ILE A 47 -18.59 -26.84 40.52
N MET A 48 -17.38 -27.07 40.00
CA MET A 48 -17.15 -27.30 38.58
C MET A 48 -18.00 -28.46 38.05
N SER A 49 -17.94 -29.65 38.68
CA SER A 49 -18.71 -30.83 38.27
C SER A 49 -20.22 -30.57 38.25
N ARG A 50 -20.77 -29.96 39.31
CA ARG A 50 -22.20 -29.62 39.37
C ARG A 50 -22.60 -28.62 38.27
N ASN A 51 -21.80 -27.58 38.06
CA ASN A 51 -22.08 -26.55 37.06
C ASN A 51 -21.95 -27.11 35.63
N SER A 52 -21.00 -28.01 35.37
CA SER A 52 -20.88 -28.73 34.10
C SER A 52 -22.09 -29.63 33.82
N ILE A 53 -22.63 -30.33 34.82
CA ILE A 53 -23.84 -31.15 34.66
C ILE A 53 -25.05 -30.27 34.29
N LEU A 54 -25.24 -29.13 34.96
CA LEU A 54 -26.33 -28.19 34.66
C LEU A 54 -26.23 -27.57 33.26
N LEU A 55 -25.00 -27.33 32.78
CA LEU A 55 -24.73 -26.88 31.41
C LEU A 55 -25.01 -27.98 30.38
N LEU A 56 -24.47 -29.19 30.58
CA LEU A 56 -24.63 -30.33 29.67
C LEU A 56 -26.10 -30.72 29.45
N GLN A 57 -26.96 -30.52 30.46
CA GLN A 57 -28.42 -30.70 30.35
C GLN A 57 -29.12 -29.75 29.35
N ARG A 58 -28.43 -28.72 28.84
CA ARG A 58 -28.98 -27.63 28.01
C ARG A 58 -28.21 -27.39 26.71
N LEU A 59 -27.32 -28.31 26.33
CA LEU A 59 -26.51 -28.21 25.12
C LEU A 59 -27.02 -29.06 23.95
N SER A 60 -28.07 -29.86 24.12
CA SER A 60 -28.62 -30.72 23.07
C SER A 60 -29.05 -29.93 21.83
N ILE A 61 -29.95 -28.94 21.98
CA ILE A 61 -30.46 -28.20 20.81
C ILE A 61 -29.36 -27.39 20.11
N PRO A 62 -28.46 -26.64 20.80
CA PRO A 62 -27.32 -25.99 20.13
C PRO A 62 -26.40 -26.95 19.37
N PHE A 63 -26.23 -28.19 19.83
CA PHE A 63 -25.48 -29.20 19.08
C PHE A 63 -26.28 -29.73 17.88
N GLU A 64 -27.59 -29.88 18.00
CA GLU A 64 -28.49 -30.23 16.88
C GLU A 64 -28.57 -29.12 15.81
N THR A 65 -28.54 -27.83 16.19
CA THR A 65 -28.50 -26.70 15.24
C THR A 65 -27.15 -26.62 14.54
N ILE A 66 -26.04 -26.77 15.27
CA ILE A 66 -24.69 -26.88 14.69
C ILE A 66 -24.59 -28.06 13.71
N ASP A 67 -25.08 -29.24 14.09
CA ASP A 67 -25.13 -30.40 13.20
C ASP A 67 -26.04 -30.15 11.99
N MET A 68 -27.16 -29.43 12.13
CA MET A 68 -28.00 -29.06 11.00
C MET A 68 -27.24 -28.19 9.98
N PHE A 69 -26.50 -27.17 10.43
CA PHE A 69 -25.64 -26.37 9.56
C PHE A 69 -24.53 -27.20 8.91
N ILE A 70 -23.86 -28.08 9.67
CA ILE A 70 -22.83 -28.99 9.15
C ILE A 70 -23.42 -29.91 8.07
N ASN A 71 -24.62 -30.46 8.29
CA ASN A 71 -25.31 -31.33 7.33
C ASN A 71 -25.77 -30.56 6.07
N PHE A 72 -26.16 -29.29 6.21
CA PHE A 72 -26.49 -28.37 5.10
C PHE A 72 -25.27 -28.10 4.21
N PHE A 73 -24.14 -27.66 4.78
CA PHE A 73 -22.92 -27.35 4.03
C PHE A 73 -22.25 -28.59 3.41
N ASN A 74 -22.41 -29.78 4.02
CA ASN A 74 -21.94 -31.06 3.46
C ASN A 74 -22.89 -31.67 2.41
N TRP A 75 -23.98 -30.99 2.03
CA TRP A 75 -24.96 -31.47 1.03
C TRP A 75 -25.62 -32.83 1.36
N LYS A 76 -25.73 -33.19 2.65
CA LYS A 76 -26.28 -34.50 3.07
C LYS A 76 -27.71 -34.72 2.57
N ASN A 77 -28.52 -33.67 2.58
CA ASN A 77 -29.84 -33.61 1.96
C ASN A 77 -29.81 -32.55 0.85
N PRO A 78 -29.45 -32.90 -0.40
CA PRO A 78 -29.21 -31.91 -1.45
C PRO A 78 -30.45 -31.08 -1.82
N THR A 79 -31.65 -31.65 -1.65
CA THR A 79 -32.93 -30.93 -1.80
C THR A 79 -33.06 -29.79 -0.79
N LEU A 80 -32.74 -30.05 0.48
CA LEU A 80 -32.76 -29.05 1.54
C LEU A 80 -31.68 -27.98 1.33
N THR A 81 -30.47 -28.37 0.89
CA THR A 81 -29.40 -27.42 0.54
C THR A 81 -29.82 -26.50 -0.62
N ILE A 82 -30.43 -27.05 -1.69
CA ILE A 82 -30.91 -26.27 -2.84
C ILE A 82 -32.08 -25.36 -2.45
N THR A 83 -33.04 -25.83 -1.66
CA THR A 83 -34.18 -25.01 -1.19
C THR A 83 -33.70 -23.86 -0.30
N GLY A 84 -32.77 -24.12 0.64
CA GLY A 84 -32.17 -23.07 1.45
C GLY A 84 -31.35 -22.05 0.63
N MET A 85 -30.74 -22.49 -0.48
CA MET A 85 -30.04 -21.59 -1.41
C MET A 85 -30.97 -20.74 -2.27
N LEU A 86 -32.10 -21.29 -2.71
CA LEU A 86 -33.16 -20.53 -3.38
C LEU A 86 -33.80 -19.51 -2.42
N PHE A 87 -34.00 -19.90 -1.16
CA PHE A 87 -34.45 -19.01 -0.08
C PHE A 87 -33.44 -17.88 0.19
N LEU A 88 -32.15 -18.20 0.35
CA LEU A 88 -31.07 -17.21 0.49
C LEU A 88 -31.01 -16.24 -0.71
N THR A 89 -31.25 -16.75 -1.92
CA THR A 89 -31.35 -15.93 -3.14
C THR A 89 -32.52 -14.94 -3.05
N LEU A 90 -33.68 -15.35 -2.55
CA LEU A 90 -34.82 -14.46 -2.30
C LEU A 90 -34.49 -13.40 -1.24
N CYS A 91 -33.78 -13.75 -0.16
CA CYS A 91 -33.28 -12.79 0.84
C CYS A 91 -32.38 -11.71 0.21
N ILE A 92 -31.45 -12.10 -0.66
CA ILE A 92 -30.49 -11.16 -1.27
C ILE A 92 -31.18 -10.25 -2.30
N LEU A 93 -32.11 -10.80 -3.10
CA LEU A 93 -32.87 -10.02 -4.10
C LEU A 93 -33.83 -9.03 -3.42
N LYS A 94 -34.57 -9.47 -2.40
CA LYS A 94 -35.42 -8.65 -1.55
C LYS A 94 -34.87 -8.65 -0.10
N PRO A 95 -33.96 -7.73 0.27
CA PRO A 95 -33.43 -7.65 1.64
C PRO A 95 -34.49 -7.35 2.70
N ILE A 96 -35.67 -6.84 2.31
CA ILE A 96 -36.82 -6.74 3.20
C ILE A 96 -37.28 -8.13 3.70
N ASN A 97 -37.10 -9.18 2.89
CA ASN A 97 -37.35 -10.55 3.28
C ASN A 97 -36.35 -11.03 4.34
N LEU A 98 -35.16 -10.43 4.49
CA LEU A 98 -34.28 -10.73 5.63
C LEU A 98 -34.85 -10.19 6.96
N LEU A 99 -35.85 -9.28 6.91
CA LEU A 99 -36.58 -8.78 8.07
C LEU A 99 -37.96 -9.43 8.24
N THR A 100 -38.64 -9.81 7.15
CA THR A 100 -39.93 -10.53 7.24
C THR A 100 -39.77 -12.05 7.34
N PHE A 101 -38.72 -12.66 6.81
CA PHE A 101 -38.46 -14.09 7.01
C PHE A 101 -38.13 -14.47 8.44
N PRO A 102 -37.39 -13.73 9.29
CA PRO A 102 -37.32 -14.07 10.71
C PRO A 102 -38.68 -13.94 11.40
N LEU A 103 -39.57 -13.02 10.97
CA LEU A 103 -40.96 -12.97 11.46
C LEU A 103 -41.79 -14.17 10.98
N PHE A 104 -41.66 -14.57 9.71
CA PHE A 104 -42.33 -15.76 9.17
C PHE A 104 -41.73 -17.07 9.69
N TYR A 105 -40.43 -17.13 9.98
CA TYR A 105 -39.77 -18.24 10.69
C TYR A 105 -40.27 -18.28 12.13
N ILE A 106 -40.39 -17.12 12.79
CA ILE A 106 -41.09 -17.03 14.08
C ILE A 106 -42.54 -17.52 13.97
N CYS A 107 -43.26 -17.33 12.85
CA CYS A 107 -44.61 -17.88 12.67
C CYS A 107 -44.66 -19.39 12.31
N PHE A 108 -43.82 -19.85 11.38
CA PHE A 108 -43.93 -21.15 10.69
C PHE A 108 -42.90 -22.20 11.16
N GLU A 109 -41.79 -21.78 11.76
CA GLU A 109 -40.72 -22.66 12.26
C GLU A 109 -40.51 -22.54 13.79
N ILE A 110 -40.99 -21.45 14.42
CA ILE A 110 -41.03 -21.32 15.89
C ILE A 110 -42.45 -21.38 16.44
N ILE A 111 -43.45 -20.61 15.98
CA ILE A 111 -44.81 -20.63 16.59
C ILE A 111 -45.59 -21.88 16.16
N ILE A 112 -45.61 -22.23 14.87
CA ILE A 112 -46.29 -23.45 14.39
C ILE A 112 -45.58 -24.74 14.88
N PRO A 113 -44.25 -24.79 15.05
CA PRO A 113 -43.56 -25.89 15.74
C PRO A 113 -43.44 -25.80 17.26
N ALA A 114 -43.60 -24.63 17.89
CA ALA A 114 -43.91 -24.49 19.34
C ALA A 114 -45.37 -24.86 19.66
N TYR A 115 -46.21 -24.90 18.62
CA TYR A 115 -47.51 -25.57 18.57
C TYR A 115 -47.35 -27.04 18.08
N THR A 116 -46.20 -27.39 17.51
CA THR A 116 -45.73 -28.72 17.00
C THR A 116 -45.73 -29.89 17.99
N VAL A 117 -44.69 -29.96 18.88
CA VAL A 117 -44.27 -31.14 19.71
C VAL A 117 -45.37 -31.74 20.64
N GLN A 118 -45.33 -31.86 21.99
CA GLN A 118 -44.42 -31.63 23.15
C GLN A 118 -44.41 -30.32 24.00
N ASN A 119 -44.39 -29.08 23.52
CA ASN A 119 -44.39 -28.64 22.14
C ASN A 119 -43.17 -27.79 21.67
N PRO A 120 -42.00 -27.66 22.34
CA PRO A 120 -40.99 -26.60 22.09
C PRO A 120 -40.20 -26.65 20.76
N ASN A 121 -39.61 -25.52 20.31
CA ASN A 121 -38.20 -25.09 20.51
C ASN A 121 -37.95 -23.65 19.94
N THR A 122 -36.84 -22.87 20.09
CA THR A 122 -35.77 -22.62 21.11
C THR A 122 -34.92 -21.37 20.69
N ASP A 123 -34.43 -20.59 21.66
CA ASP A 123 -33.16 -19.78 21.72
C ASP A 123 -32.72 -18.94 20.47
N GLU A 124 -31.49 -18.47 20.16
CA GLU A 124 -30.09 -18.52 20.66
C GLU A 124 -29.34 -17.14 20.50
N GLY A 125 -28.14 -16.94 21.11
CA GLY A 125 -27.23 -15.78 20.88
C GLY A 125 -26.20 -15.51 22.01
N VAL A 126 -25.34 -14.46 22.07
CA VAL A 126 -24.70 -13.45 21.15
C VAL A 126 -23.98 -12.39 22.05
N HIS A 127 -22.85 -11.69 21.77
CA HIS A 127 -21.64 -11.84 20.92
C HIS A 127 -20.59 -10.72 21.30
N GLY A 128 -19.27 -10.85 21.04
CA GLY A 128 -18.27 -9.74 21.09
C GLY A 128 -16.79 -10.10 21.42
N TRP A 129 -15.80 -9.60 20.65
CA TRP A 129 -14.34 -9.91 20.74
C TRP A 129 -13.39 -8.77 20.26
N GLU A 130 -12.06 -8.92 20.40
CA GLU A 130 -10.97 -8.00 19.95
C GLU A 130 -10.00 -8.69 18.92
N ASP A 131 -9.23 -7.90 18.17
CA ASP A 131 -8.56 -8.29 16.90
C ASP A 131 -7.08 -8.76 16.93
N GLU A 132 -6.53 -9.22 18.05
CA GLU A 132 -5.19 -9.87 18.05
C GLU A 132 -5.29 -11.35 18.48
N LEU A 133 -4.69 -12.25 17.69
CA LEU A 133 -4.72 -13.71 17.89
C LEU A 133 -4.05 -14.13 19.22
N PRO A 134 -4.81 -14.57 20.24
CA PRO A 134 -4.22 -15.00 21.50
C PRO A 134 -3.54 -16.36 21.30
N LYS A 135 -2.25 -16.42 21.63
CA LYS A 135 -1.50 -17.69 21.64
C LYS A 135 -2.00 -18.55 22.81
N PRO A 136 -2.06 -19.89 22.67
CA PRO A 136 -2.55 -20.76 23.74
C PRO A 136 -1.69 -20.58 25.01
N VAL A 137 -2.34 -20.27 26.12
CA VAL A 137 -1.69 -20.09 27.42
C VAL A 137 -1.19 -21.44 27.93
N ASN A 138 0.07 -21.50 28.36
CA ASN A 138 0.68 -22.73 28.88
C ASN A 138 -0.11 -23.29 30.07
N GLU A 139 -0.30 -24.61 30.10
CA GLU A 139 -1.12 -25.36 31.07
C GLU A 139 -0.72 -25.14 32.54
N PHE A 140 0.54 -24.77 32.79
CA PHE A 140 1.10 -24.52 34.13
C PHE A 140 1.15 -23.04 34.53
N THR A 141 0.65 -22.12 33.68
CA THR A 141 0.68 -20.68 33.96
C THR A 141 -0.49 -20.25 34.85
N ARG A 142 -0.27 -19.26 35.73
CA ARG A 142 -1.31 -18.70 36.61
C ARG A 142 -2.60 -18.32 35.88
N GLU A 143 -2.48 -17.75 34.68
CA GLU A 143 -3.62 -17.38 33.84
C GLU A 143 -4.47 -18.58 33.39
N PHE A 144 -3.86 -19.76 33.17
CA PHE A 144 -4.63 -20.97 32.90
C PHE A 144 -5.53 -21.35 34.09
N LEU A 145 -5.02 -21.25 35.33
CA LEU A 145 -5.85 -21.41 36.53
C LEU A 145 -6.94 -20.34 36.66
N LEU A 146 -6.66 -19.09 36.29
CA LEU A 146 -7.70 -18.05 36.21
C LEU A 146 -8.78 -18.43 35.18
N ASN A 147 -8.40 -18.94 34.01
CA ASN A 147 -9.32 -19.40 32.96
C ASN A 147 -10.20 -20.57 33.45
N VAL A 148 -9.65 -21.56 34.15
CA VAL A 148 -10.42 -22.69 34.71
C VAL A 148 -11.38 -22.22 35.83
N THR A 149 -10.93 -21.27 36.68
CA THR A 149 -11.76 -20.67 37.74
C THR A 149 -12.88 -19.80 37.17
N ASP A 150 -12.61 -19.06 36.10
CA ASP A 150 -13.62 -18.27 35.40
C ASP A 150 -14.60 -19.19 34.66
N LEU A 151 -14.14 -20.27 34.00
CA LEU A 151 -15.00 -21.27 33.37
C LEU A 151 -15.98 -21.91 34.37
N GLN A 152 -15.51 -22.35 35.54
CA GLN A 152 -16.36 -22.87 36.61
C GLN A 152 -17.58 -21.97 36.89
N ASN A 153 -17.32 -20.67 36.97
CA ASN A 153 -18.32 -19.68 37.36
C ASN A 153 -19.16 -19.20 36.17
N HIS A 154 -18.60 -19.12 34.96
CA HIS A 154 -19.29 -18.69 33.75
C HIS A 154 -20.22 -19.76 33.13
N MET A 155 -20.01 -21.06 33.40
CA MET A 155 -20.98 -22.10 32.99
C MET A 155 -22.41 -21.82 33.45
N LEU A 156 -22.59 -21.20 34.63
CA LEU A 156 -23.92 -20.83 35.13
C LEU A 156 -24.52 -19.60 34.46
N LEU A 157 -23.73 -18.74 33.77
CA LEU A 157 -24.30 -17.64 32.99
C LEU A 157 -25.07 -18.15 31.78
N TYR A 158 -24.54 -19.16 31.08
CA TYR A 158 -25.28 -19.84 30.00
C TYR A 158 -26.56 -20.47 30.54
N VAL A 159 -26.48 -21.26 31.62
CA VAL A 159 -27.64 -21.91 32.25
C VAL A 159 -28.73 -20.89 32.60
N ASN A 160 -28.36 -19.77 33.24
CA ASN A 160 -29.31 -18.73 33.63
C ASN A 160 -29.88 -17.95 32.43
N ALA A 161 -29.08 -17.68 31.41
CA ALA A 161 -29.53 -17.00 30.20
C ALA A 161 -30.49 -17.88 29.38
N TRP A 162 -30.15 -19.15 29.21
CA TRP A 162 -30.99 -20.18 28.59
C TRP A 162 -32.34 -20.34 29.31
N ASP A 163 -32.32 -20.51 30.64
CA ASP A 163 -33.53 -20.64 31.44
C ASP A 163 -34.37 -19.35 31.43
N PHE A 164 -33.74 -18.18 31.32
CA PHE A 164 -34.43 -16.88 31.18
C PHE A 164 -35.08 -16.71 29.81
N VAL A 165 -34.36 -17.00 28.71
CA VAL A 165 -34.89 -16.93 27.34
C VAL A 165 -36.05 -17.90 27.18
N ASN A 166 -35.88 -19.15 27.61
CA ASN A 166 -36.96 -20.13 27.59
C ASN A 166 -38.15 -19.73 28.48
N ALA A 167 -37.93 -19.14 29.65
CA ALA A 167 -39.04 -18.62 30.48
C ALA A 167 -39.79 -17.44 29.82
N TRP A 168 -39.10 -16.58 29.05
CA TRP A 168 -39.73 -15.52 28.26
C TRP A 168 -40.51 -16.08 27.07
N CYS A 169 -39.90 -16.97 26.28
CA CYS A 169 -40.57 -17.63 25.17
C CYS A 169 -41.81 -18.39 25.65
N TRP A 170 -41.69 -19.19 26.72
CA TRP A 170 -42.79 -19.91 27.36
C TRP A 170 -43.94 -18.99 27.82
N LYS A 171 -43.64 -17.76 28.24
CA LYS A 171 -44.67 -16.78 28.63
C LYS A 171 -45.35 -16.13 27.42
N LEU A 172 -44.60 -15.79 26.37
CA LEU A 172 -45.09 -14.94 25.27
C LEU A 172 -45.65 -15.74 24.08
N PHE A 173 -45.06 -16.89 23.75
CA PHE A 173 -45.32 -17.62 22.51
C PHE A 173 -46.03 -18.97 22.69
N TYR A 174 -45.93 -19.60 23.87
CA TYR A 174 -46.49 -20.93 24.14
C TYR A 174 -47.95 -20.90 24.65
N PHE A 175 -48.74 -19.93 24.18
CA PHE A 175 -50.18 -19.80 24.43
C PHE A 175 -50.65 -19.79 25.91
N ARG A 176 -49.74 -19.62 26.87
CA ARG A 176 -50.05 -19.62 28.32
C ARG A 176 -51.09 -18.56 28.71
N ASP A 177 -51.00 -17.38 28.10
CA ASP A 177 -52.02 -16.34 28.12
C ASP A 177 -52.55 -16.18 26.70
N GLU A 178 -53.57 -16.94 26.31
CA GLU A 178 -54.07 -17.02 24.92
C GLU A 178 -54.28 -15.65 24.26
N MET A 179 -54.90 -14.71 24.98
CA MET A 179 -55.17 -13.35 24.51
C MET A 179 -53.88 -12.54 24.26
N LEU A 180 -52.85 -12.72 25.11
CA LEU A 180 -51.57 -12.05 24.96
C LEU A 180 -50.82 -12.61 23.74
N THR A 181 -50.76 -13.94 23.61
CA THR A 181 -50.12 -14.62 22.47
C THR A 181 -50.83 -14.28 21.15
N TRP A 182 -52.17 -14.23 21.12
CA TRP A 182 -52.92 -13.78 19.93
C TRP A 182 -52.66 -12.33 19.55
N LEU A 183 -52.57 -11.41 20.53
CA LEU A 183 -52.25 -10.00 20.28
C LEU A 183 -50.83 -9.85 19.71
N ILE A 184 -49.86 -10.59 20.27
CA ILE A 184 -48.48 -10.63 19.77
C ILE A 184 -48.43 -11.21 18.36
N PHE A 185 -49.12 -12.33 18.09
CA PHE A 185 -49.19 -12.92 16.76
C PHE A 185 -49.79 -11.96 15.72
N VAL A 186 -50.94 -11.36 16.00
CA VAL A 186 -51.60 -10.42 15.06
C VAL A 186 -50.78 -9.15 14.84
N SER A 187 -50.12 -8.61 15.87
CA SER A 187 -49.28 -7.42 15.73
C SER A 187 -47.97 -7.70 14.98
N LEU A 188 -47.32 -8.85 15.20
CA LEU A 188 -46.15 -9.27 14.41
C LEU A 188 -46.53 -9.58 12.95
N LEU A 189 -47.67 -10.21 12.71
CA LEU A 189 -48.18 -10.49 11.36
C LEU A 189 -48.53 -9.18 10.62
N ALA A 190 -49.23 -8.25 11.27
CA ALA A 190 -49.56 -6.94 10.70
C ALA A 190 -48.30 -6.11 10.41
N LEU A 191 -47.32 -6.12 11.33
CA LEU A 191 -46.03 -5.46 11.14
C LEU A 191 -45.25 -6.11 9.99
N GLY A 192 -45.21 -7.45 9.89
CA GLY A 192 -44.56 -8.17 8.80
C GLY A 192 -45.15 -7.82 7.43
N LEU A 193 -46.49 -7.80 7.32
CA LEU A 193 -47.18 -7.38 6.08
C LEU A 193 -46.92 -5.91 5.73
N LEU A 194 -46.92 -5.00 6.70
CA LEU A 194 -46.59 -3.58 6.50
C LEU A 194 -45.13 -3.43 6.04
N VAL A 195 -44.19 -4.12 6.69
CA VAL A 195 -42.77 -4.15 6.33
C VAL A 195 -42.57 -4.70 4.91
N GLU A 196 -43.26 -5.78 4.50
CA GLU A 196 -43.17 -6.30 3.13
C GLU A 196 -43.72 -5.30 2.09
N THR A 197 -44.92 -4.77 2.33
CA THR A 197 -45.65 -3.93 1.37
C THR A 197 -45.05 -2.53 1.20
N PHE A 198 -44.52 -1.91 2.25
CA PHE A 198 -43.97 -0.56 2.21
C PHE A 198 -42.43 -0.50 2.27
N GLY A 199 -41.78 -1.45 2.94
CA GLY A 199 -40.32 -1.43 3.16
C GLY A 199 -39.49 -1.63 1.89
N THR A 200 -40.06 -2.22 0.84
CA THR A 200 -39.43 -2.25 -0.50
C THR A 200 -39.19 -0.86 -1.07
N SER A 201 -40.01 0.14 -0.73
CA SER A 201 -39.82 1.53 -1.17
C SER A 201 -38.59 2.20 -0.52
N ALA A 202 -38.19 1.77 0.68
CA ALA A 202 -37.08 2.37 1.42
C ALA A 202 -35.68 1.86 0.98
N ILE A 203 -35.60 0.64 0.43
CA ILE A 203 -34.33 -0.04 0.11
C ILE A 203 -34.07 -0.05 -1.42
N ALA A 204 -34.87 0.69 -2.20
CA ALA A 204 -34.82 0.71 -3.66
C ALA A 204 -33.50 1.25 -4.27
N PHE A 205 -32.69 1.99 -3.50
CA PHE A 205 -31.48 2.65 -3.99
C PHE A 205 -30.21 1.78 -3.94
N CYS A 206 -30.18 0.71 -3.12
CA CYS A 206 -28.98 -0.11 -2.93
C CYS A 206 -28.77 -1.14 -4.06
N PHE A 207 -28.27 -0.63 -5.18
CA PHE A 207 -27.58 -1.26 -6.33
C PHE A 207 -27.93 -2.73 -6.66
N PRO A 208 -28.61 -3.01 -7.79
CA PRO A 208 -28.92 -4.39 -8.21
C PRO A 208 -27.66 -5.23 -8.51
N MET A 209 -26.55 -4.60 -8.87
CA MET A 209 -25.27 -5.30 -9.12
C MET A 209 -24.69 -5.94 -7.86
N ILE A 210 -24.87 -5.33 -6.68
CA ILE A 210 -24.43 -5.89 -5.39
C ILE A 210 -25.27 -7.12 -5.04
N LYS A 211 -26.58 -7.06 -5.32
CA LYS A 211 -27.48 -8.21 -5.14
C LYS A 211 -27.09 -9.37 -6.06
N LEU A 212 -26.81 -9.08 -7.33
CA LEU A 212 -26.38 -10.08 -8.32
C LEU A 212 -25.04 -10.72 -7.93
N SER A 213 -24.04 -9.93 -7.51
CA SER A 213 -22.74 -10.47 -7.09
C SER A 213 -22.86 -11.30 -5.80
N LEU A 214 -23.65 -10.87 -4.81
CA LEU A 214 -23.90 -11.65 -3.59
C LEU A 214 -24.61 -12.99 -3.87
N VAL A 215 -25.58 -13.03 -4.80
CA VAL A 215 -26.19 -14.29 -5.26
C VAL A 215 -25.13 -15.20 -5.92
N ILE A 216 -24.31 -14.67 -6.83
CA ILE A 216 -23.26 -15.46 -7.50
C ILE A 216 -22.25 -15.99 -6.48
N ILE A 217 -21.80 -15.16 -5.53
CA ILE A 217 -20.84 -15.54 -4.49
C ILE A 217 -21.43 -16.61 -3.57
N SER A 218 -22.69 -16.50 -3.14
CA SER A 218 -23.30 -17.49 -2.25
C SER A 218 -23.49 -18.85 -2.93
N TRP A 219 -23.94 -18.87 -4.19
CA TRP A 219 -24.04 -20.11 -4.97
C TRP A 219 -22.67 -20.72 -5.25
N MET A 220 -21.66 -19.92 -5.59
CA MET A 220 -20.29 -20.42 -5.73
C MET A 220 -19.79 -21.05 -4.42
N LEU A 221 -19.85 -20.34 -3.28
CA LEU A 221 -19.38 -20.85 -1.99
C LEU A 221 -19.98 -22.22 -1.64
N ILE A 222 -21.29 -22.39 -1.79
CA ILE A 222 -21.96 -23.66 -1.43
C ILE A 222 -21.79 -24.74 -2.51
N ILE A 223 -21.61 -24.38 -3.80
CA ILE A 223 -21.14 -25.34 -4.82
C ILE A 223 -19.68 -25.76 -4.55
N LEU A 224 -18.83 -24.92 -3.95
CA LEU A 224 -17.48 -25.30 -3.54
C LEU A 224 -17.47 -26.27 -2.34
N THR A 225 -18.43 -26.20 -1.41
CA THR A 225 -18.52 -27.17 -0.29
C THR A 225 -19.08 -28.54 -0.67
N HIS A 226 -19.67 -28.67 -1.87
CA HIS A 226 -20.20 -29.94 -2.38
C HIS A 226 -19.13 -31.06 -2.34
N PRO A 227 -19.41 -32.26 -1.80
CA PRO A 227 -18.38 -33.23 -1.44
C PRO A 227 -17.45 -33.68 -2.58
N LYS A 228 -17.92 -33.71 -3.84
CA LYS A 228 -17.06 -34.02 -5.01
C LYS A 228 -16.07 -32.91 -5.35
N ASN A 229 -16.43 -31.66 -5.06
CA ASN A 229 -15.64 -30.48 -5.38
C ASN A 229 -14.69 -30.19 -4.21
N ARG A 230 -15.18 -30.32 -2.98
CA ARG A 230 -14.45 -30.05 -1.74
C ARG A 230 -13.12 -30.81 -1.65
N THR A 231 -13.07 -32.10 -2.02
CA THR A 231 -11.81 -32.86 -1.99
C THR A 231 -10.80 -32.29 -2.99
N GLN A 232 -11.21 -32.15 -4.25
CA GLN A 232 -10.38 -31.58 -5.32
C GLN A 232 -9.89 -30.16 -5.00
N ILE A 233 -10.74 -29.33 -4.38
CA ILE A 233 -10.41 -27.97 -3.98
C ILE A 233 -9.43 -27.94 -2.81
N LEU A 234 -9.58 -28.83 -1.81
CA LEU A 234 -8.62 -28.94 -0.71
C LEU A 234 -7.27 -29.47 -1.21
N GLU A 235 -7.27 -30.52 -2.05
CA GLU A 235 -6.08 -31.03 -2.72
C GLU A 235 -5.38 -29.94 -3.55
N LEU A 236 -6.15 -29.10 -4.26
CA LEU A 236 -5.64 -27.95 -5.00
C LEU A 236 -5.04 -26.88 -4.07
N PHE A 237 -5.72 -26.50 -2.98
CA PHE A 237 -5.20 -25.52 -2.00
C PHE A 237 -3.97 -26.00 -1.24
N TYR A 238 -3.85 -27.30 -0.97
CA TYR A 238 -2.67 -27.90 -0.37
C TYR A 238 -1.58 -28.28 -1.39
N SER A 239 -1.83 -28.13 -2.69
CA SER A 239 -0.84 -28.40 -3.73
C SER A 239 0.32 -27.41 -3.68
N GLU A 240 1.54 -27.92 -3.83
CA GLU A 240 2.72 -27.06 -3.92
C GLU A 240 2.72 -26.21 -5.20
N GLU A 241 2.05 -26.68 -6.26
CA GLU A 241 1.86 -25.93 -7.50
C GLU A 241 1.06 -24.64 -7.29
N LEU A 242 -0.06 -24.67 -6.55
CA LEU A 242 -0.76 -23.43 -6.21
C LEU A 242 0.09 -22.53 -5.33
N ARG A 243 0.78 -23.07 -4.32
CA ARG A 243 1.65 -22.27 -3.43
C ARG A 243 2.77 -21.55 -4.21
N LEU A 244 3.40 -22.23 -5.17
CA LEU A 244 4.41 -21.64 -6.04
C LEU A 244 3.80 -20.62 -7.01
N LYS A 245 2.59 -20.87 -7.53
CA LYS A 245 1.91 -19.97 -8.45
C LYS A 245 1.35 -18.71 -7.76
N THR A 246 0.86 -18.81 -6.53
CA THR A 246 0.46 -17.63 -5.75
C THR A 246 1.67 -16.80 -5.34
N MET A 247 2.79 -17.44 -4.97
CA MET A 247 4.04 -16.74 -4.69
C MET A 247 4.57 -16.01 -5.94
N SER A 248 4.62 -16.68 -7.11
CA SER A 248 5.11 -16.03 -8.34
C SER A 248 4.21 -14.89 -8.81
N LEU A 249 2.90 -15.00 -8.60
CA LEU A 249 1.92 -13.96 -8.88
C LEU A 249 2.02 -12.78 -7.89
N LEU A 250 2.25 -13.05 -6.60
CA LEU A 250 2.52 -12.02 -5.59
C LEU A 250 3.81 -11.27 -5.94
N ASN A 251 4.91 -11.97 -6.20
CA ASN A 251 6.18 -11.37 -6.62
C ASN A 251 6.06 -10.55 -7.92
N TYR A 252 5.19 -10.96 -8.86
CA TYR A 252 4.89 -10.19 -10.07
C TYR A 252 4.15 -8.88 -9.76
N TYR A 253 3.14 -8.92 -8.88
CA TYR A 253 2.45 -7.70 -8.46
C TYR A 253 3.33 -6.81 -7.57
N GLU A 254 4.15 -7.38 -6.70
CA GLU A 254 5.12 -6.67 -5.86
C GLU A 254 6.17 -5.95 -6.71
N SER A 255 6.86 -6.66 -7.61
CA SER A 255 7.83 -6.04 -8.51
C SER A 255 7.20 -5.00 -9.44
N LYS A 256 5.95 -5.22 -9.92
CA LYS A 256 5.23 -4.19 -10.66
C LYS A 256 4.91 -2.96 -9.79
N VAL A 257 4.40 -3.16 -8.58
CA VAL A 257 4.06 -2.06 -7.65
C VAL A 257 5.31 -1.30 -7.23
N ILE A 258 6.46 -1.96 -7.06
CA ILE A 258 7.75 -1.29 -6.81
C ILE A 258 8.12 -0.42 -8.01
N ASN A 259 8.09 -0.95 -9.24
CA ASN A 259 8.37 -0.17 -10.46
C ASN A 259 7.39 1.00 -10.67
N ASP A 260 6.11 0.82 -10.34
CA ASP A 260 5.07 1.85 -10.43
C ASP A 260 5.16 2.89 -9.27
N ILE A 261 5.96 2.63 -8.22
CA ILE A 261 6.17 3.50 -7.04
C ILE A 261 7.56 4.17 -7.03
N ASP A 262 8.53 3.70 -7.83
CA ASP A 262 9.91 4.21 -7.85
C ASP A 262 10.06 5.59 -8.54
N LEU A 263 9.48 6.58 -7.87
CA LEU A 263 9.65 8.02 -8.08
C LEU A 263 11.08 8.52 -7.76
N THR A 264 11.97 7.62 -7.32
CA THR A 264 13.41 7.83 -7.11
C THR A 264 14.26 7.40 -8.31
N SER A 265 13.61 7.24 -9.47
CA SER A 265 14.25 7.44 -10.77
C SER A 265 14.61 8.93 -10.98
N ASP A 266 15.49 9.45 -10.13
CA ASP A 266 16.21 10.71 -10.38
C ASP A 266 16.97 10.56 -11.71
N GLU A 267 16.51 11.27 -12.74
CA GLU A 267 17.22 11.39 -14.02
C GLU A 267 18.56 12.09 -13.75
N MET A 268 19.62 11.31 -13.53
CA MET A 268 21.00 11.77 -13.30
C MET A 268 21.29 13.01 -14.16
N GLU A 269 21.38 14.19 -13.53
CA GLU A 269 21.46 15.46 -14.26
C GLU A 269 22.81 15.54 -14.99
N ILE A 270 22.87 15.06 -16.23
CA ILE A 270 24.07 15.14 -17.05
C ILE A 270 24.25 16.58 -17.51
N ARG A 271 25.25 17.24 -16.92
CA ARG A 271 25.56 18.65 -17.17
C ARG A 271 26.76 18.75 -18.11
N GLN A 272 26.58 19.52 -19.18
CA GLN A 272 27.65 19.89 -20.10
C GLN A 272 28.51 21.00 -19.48
N ILE A 273 29.83 20.82 -19.50
CA ILE A 273 30.84 21.79 -19.06
C ILE A 273 31.64 22.19 -20.29
N GLU A 274 31.95 23.49 -20.43
CA GLU A 274 32.71 24.03 -21.55
C GLU A 274 33.91 24.88 -21.08
N ILE A 275 34.97 24.86 -21.89
CA ILE A 275 36.19 25.67 -21.74
C ILE A 275 36.61 26.14 -23.13
N PHE A 276 37.16 27.36 -23.22
CA PHE A 276 37.65 27.96 -24.46
C PHE A 276 39.18 28.07 -24.44
N GLU A 277 39.84 27.40 -25.38
CA GLU A 277 41.26 27.59 -25.67
C GLU A 277 41.44 28.92 -26.42
N LEU A 278 42.23 29.84 -25.88
CA LEU A 278 42.51 31.15 -26.48
C LEU A 278 43.91 31.20 -27.09
N GLN A 279 44.01 31.76 -28.30
CA GLN A 279 45.29 32.02 -28.97
C GLN A 279 45.32 33.43 -29.57
N TYR A 280 46.44 34.13 -29.38
CA TYR A 280 46.71 35.44 -29.99
C TYR A 280 47.52 35.28 -31.28
N TYR A 281 47.28 36.15 -32.25
CA TYR A 281 48.15 36.31 -33.41
C TYR A 281 49.32 37.23 -33.03
N ASN A 282 50.55 36.73 -33.20
CA ASN A 282 51.77 37.51 -33.01
C ASN A 282 52.29 37.91 -34.40
N ASP A 283 52.23 39.20 -34.73
CA ASP A 283 52.54 39.71 -36.08
C ASP A 283 54.04 39.63 -36.44
N ASP A 284 54.94 39.78 -35.45
CA ASP A 284 56.40 39.64 -35.64
C ASP A 284 56.78 38.24 -36.12
N SER A 285 56.15 37.21 -35.53
CA SER A 285 56.37 35.79 -35.85
C SER A 285 55.40 35.22 -36.89
N LYS A 286 54.35 35.98 -37.24
CA LYS A 286 53.21 35.59 -38.10
C LYS A 286 52.57 34.26 -37.71
N ALA A 287 52.56 33.99 -36.41
CA ALA A 287 52.17 32.72 -35.82
C ALA A 287 51.15 32.93 -34.69
N TRP A 288 50.30 31.92 -34.50
CA TRP A 288 49.35 31.88 -33.40
C TRP A 288 50.05 31.33 -32.15
N GLN A 289 50.04 32.11 -31.07
CA GLN A 289 50.64 31.77 -29.79
C GLN A 289 49.52 31.45 -28.79
N PHE A 290 49.65 30.33 -28.08
CA PHE A 290 48.72 29.93 -27.04
C PHE A 290 48.73 30.95 -25.89
N ALA A 291 47.54 31.36 -25.45
CA ALA A 291 47.38 32.33 -24.37
C ALA A 291 47.04 31.64 -23.04
N CYS A 292 45.88 30.99 -22.99
CA CYS A 292 45.35 30.32 -21.79
C CYS A 292 44.08 29.53 -22.16
N PHE A 293 43.57 28.77 -21.18
CA PHE A 293 42.21 28.25 -21.19
C PHE A 293 41.30 29.17 -20.37
N SER A 294 40.21 29.64 -20.97
CA SER A 294 39.21 30.53 -20.37
C SER A 294 37.89 29.80 -20.13
N LYS A 295 37.16 30.17 -19.08
CA LYS A 295 35.77 29.72 -18.85
C LYS A 295 34.77 30.53 -19.70
N ASP A 296 35.12 31.76 -20.02
CA ASP A 296 34.29 32.67 -20.81
C ASP A 296 34.78 32.75 -22.27
N ILE A 297 33.86 33.03 -23.19
CA ILE A 297 34.07 33.15 -24.65
C ILE A 297 35.08 34.27 -25.04
N TYR A 298 35.47 35.13 -24.10
CA TYR A 298 36.40 36.26 -24.27
C TYR A 298 36.06 37.17 -25.48
N PRO A 299 34.83 37.74 -25.52
CA PRO A 299 34.42 38.63 -26.61
C PRO A 299 35.25 39.94 -26.63
N PRO A 300 35.27 40.68 -27.76
CA PRO A 300 35.92 42.00 -27.87
C PRO A 300 35.50 43.01 -26.78
N ASN A 301 34.26 42.93 -26.30
CA ASN A 301 33.70 43.79 -25.25
C ASN A 301 33.95 43.28 -23.81
N ASN A 302 34.84 42.30 -23.60
CA ASN A 302 35.14 41.80 -22.26
C ASN A 302 35.93 42.85 -21.44
N HIS A 303 35.56 43.07 -20.19
CA HIS A 303 36.22 44.04 -19.30
C HIS A 303 37.73 43.75 -19.12
N VAL A 304 38.12 42.48 -19.04
CA VAL A 304 39.53 42.04 -18.97
C VAL A 304 40.31 42.53 -20.19
N ARG A 305 39.68 42.49 -21.37
CA ARG A 305 40.27 42.83 -22.66
C ARG A 305 40.31 44.33 -22.91
N LEU A 306 39.23 45.04 -22.58
CA LEU A 306 39.12 46.50 -22.71
C LEU A 306 40.12 47.23 -21.79
N ASN A 307 40.39 46.68 -20.61
CA ASN A 307 41.31 47.25 -19.62
C ASN A 307 42.73 46.64 -19.68
N SER A 308 43.03 45.80 -20.68
CA SER A 308 44.32 45.11 -20.86
C SER A 308 44.84 44.39 -19.60
N MET A 309 43.93 43.78 -18.82
CA MET A 309 44.24 43.07 -17.59
C MET A 309 44.83 41.67 -17.88
N PRO A 310 45.73 41.15 -17.02
CA PRO A 310 46.21 39.78 -17.13
C PRO A 310 45.04 38.80 -16.98
N ILE A 311 44.91 37.86 -17.92
CA ILE A 311 43.72 37.00 -18.02
C ILE A 311 43.58 36.10 -16.77
N GLU A 312 44.71 35.66 -16.19
CA GLU A 312 44.76 34.76 -15.04
C GLU A 312 44.00 35.29 -13.81
N GLU A 313 44.04 36.60 -13.53
CA GLU A 313 43.40 37.20 -12.35
C GLU A 313 41.87 37.12 -12.41
N SER A 314 41.29 37.21 -13.61
CA SER A 314 39.83 37.07 -13.82
C SER A 314 39.29 35.69 -13.40
N SER A 315 40.15 34.67 -13.46
CA SER A 315 39.85 33.29 -13.03
C SER A 315 39.66 33.16 -11.52
N GLN A 316 40.31 34.03 -10.73
CA GLN A 316 40.43 33.85 -9.28
C GLN A 316 39.35 34.59 -8.49
N SER A 317 38.94 35.78 -8.94
CA SER A 317 37.96 36.62 -8.24
C SER A 317 36.60 35.93 -7.99
N ASN A 318 36.21 35.01 -8.88
CA ASN A 318 34.96 34.23 -8.78
C ASN A 318 35.09 32.92 -7.97
N LEU A 319 36.30 32.47 -7.60
CA LEU A 319 36.47 31.22 -6.84
C LEU A 319 36.01 31.35 -5.38
N GLN A 320 36.14 32.53 -4.77
CA GLN A 320 35.83 32.74 -3.35
C GLN A 320 34.32 32.76 -2.98
N ARG A 321 33.41 32.50 -3.92
CA ARG A 321 31.95 32.46 -3.63
C ARG A 321 31.17 31.30 -4.28
N ARG A 322 31.81 30.16 -4.53
CA ARG A 322 31.09 28.87 -4.53
C ARG A 322 31.59 28.02 -3.37
N ARG A 323 30.66 27.52 -2.54
CA ARG A 323 30.95 26.40 -1.65
C ARG A 323 31.38 25.23 -2.53
N ALA A 324 32.36 24.45 -2.10
CA ALA A 324 32.58 23.12 -2.66
C ALA A 324 31.34 22.27 -2.31
N SER A 325 30.45 22.10 -3.29
CA SER A 325 29.53 20.97 -3.33
C SER A 325 30.39 19.77 -3.67
N ASN A 326 30.52 18.82 -2.74
CA ASN A 326 31.26 17.58 -2.98
C ASN A 326 30.47 16.62 -3.88
N ASP A 327 29.21 16.97 -4.15
CA ASP A 327 28.14 16.32 -4.91
C ASP A 327 28.45 16.16 -6.42
N PHE A 328 29.62 16.62 -6.88
CA PHE A 328 30.16 16.32 -8.21
C PHE A 328 31.30 15.31 -8.10
N ASN A 329 30.95 14.03 -7.94
CA ASN A 329 31.87 12.96 -8.29
C ASN A 329 32.23 13.13 -9.78
N ASN A 330 33.51 13.27 -10.09
CA ASN A 330 34.02 13.41 -11.46
C ASN A 330 34.00 12.05 -12.20
N ILE A 331 32.87 11.35 -12.18
CA ILE A 331 32.63 10.13 -12.94
C ILE A 331 32.73 10.52 -14.41
N LEU A 332 33.77 10.01 -15.07
CA LEU A 332 34.06 10.27 -16.46
C LEU A 332 33.17 9.34 -17.30
N LEU A 333 31.90 9.73 -17.48
CA LEU A 333 30.98 8.99 -18.34
C LEU A 333 31.53 8.98 -19.76
N ASP A 334 31.66 7.78 -20.32
CA ASP A 334 32.06 7.60 -21.71
C ASP A 334 30.92 8.06 -22.63
N PRO A 335 31.07 9.17 -23.38
CA PRO A 335 29.97 9.80 -24.11
C PRO A 335 29.39 8.92 -25.23
N LEU A 336 30.05 7.81 -25.60
CA LEU A 336 29.51 6.73 -26.42
C LEU A 336 28.19 6.17 -25.86
N THR A 337 28.00 6.22 -24.54
CA THR A 337 26.77 5.77 -23.85
C THR A 337 25.62 6.79 -23.91
N LEU A 338 25.91 8.05 -24.23
CA LEU A 338 25.05 9.18 -23.84
C LEU A 338 24.23 9.77 -24.99
N ASN A 339 24.81 9.90 -26.19
CA ASN A 339 24.09 10.43 -27.36
C ASN A 339 24.73 9.98 -28.68
N LYS A 340 23.93 9.43 -29.59
CA LYS A 340 24.39 8.97 -30.92
C LYS A 340 25.01 10.09 -31.77
N THR A 341 24.57 11.34 -31.63
CA THR A 341 25.18 12.46 -32.37
C THR A 341 26.55 12.88 -31.81
N LEU A 342 26.89 12.49 -30.58
CA LEU A 342 28.24 12.68 -30.05
C LEU A 342 29.19 11.59 -30.56
N VAL A 343 28.75 10.34 -30.71
CA VAL A 343 29.55 9.24 -31.28
C VAL A 343 30.21 9.66 -32.60
N GLU A 344 29.42 10.25 -33.50
CA GLU A 344 29.85 10.71 -34.83
C GLU A 344 30.89 11.86 -34.76
N GLN A 345 30.87 12.68 -33.70
CA GLN A 345 31.88 13.70 -33.43
C GLN A 345 33.14 13.14 -32.72
N LEU A 346 33.00 12.05 -31.97
CA LEU A 346 34.08 11.41 -31.21
C LEU A 346 34.98 10.56 -32.08
N GLU A 347 34.42 9.84 -33.06
CA GLU A 347 35.18 9.00 -34.01
C GLU A 347 36.15 9.80 -34.91
N THR A 348 36.04 11.13 -34.93
CA THR A 348 36.90 12.04 -35.69
C THR A 348 37.65 13.08 -34.83
N GLY A 349 37.47 13.04 -33.50
CA GLY A 349 37.92 14.10 -32.58
C GLY A 349 39.27 13.87 -31.89
N VAL A 350 39.90 14.96 -31.45
CA VAL A 350 41.02 14.92 -30.50
C VAL A 350 40.46 14.91 -29.07
N ASN A 351 40.84 13.89 -28.29
CA ASN A 351 40.51 13.77 -26.86
C ASN A 351 41.75 14.12 -26.02
N LEU A 352 41.58 14.96 -24.99
CA LEU A 352 42.60 15.27 -24.00
C LEU A 352 42.01 15.13 -22.58
N GLU A 353 42.41 14.10 -21.83
CA GLU A 353 42.02 13.88 -20.43
C GLU A 353 40.49 13.91 -20.15
N GLY A 354 39.68 13.48 -21.13
CA GLY A 354 38.21 13.50 -21.05
C GLY A 354 37.58 14.84 -21.41
N TRP A 355 38.34 15.74 -22.06
CA TRP A 355 37.83 16.87 -22.82
C TRP A 355 37.82 16.54 -24.31
N TYR A 356 36.72 16.91 -24.96
CA TYR A 356 36.45 16.64 -26.36
C TYR A 356 36.36 17.95 -27.14
N LEU A 357 36.96 17.98 -28.32
CA LEU A 357 36.93 19.14 -29.22
C LEU A 357 35.54 19.32 -29.86
N ASP A 358 34.97 20.53 -29.79
CA ASP A 358 33.73 20.84 -30.52
C ASP A 358 34.01 21.00 -32.03
N LEU A 359 33.51 20.05 -32.82
CA LEU A 359 33.62 20.06 -34.28
C LEU A 359 32.53 20.88 -34.98
N SER A 360 31.58 21.43 -34.21
CA SER A 360 30.38 22.17 -34.62
C SER A 360 30.30 23.60 -34.05
N PRO A 361 31.37 24.42 -34.16
CA PRO A 361 31.44 25.74 -33.52
C PRO A 361 30.29 26.70 -33.87
N ASP A 362 29.71 26.58 -35.07
CA ASP A 362 28.58 27.37 -35.54
C ASP A 362 27.36 27.28 -34.61
N HIS A 363 27.13 26.11 -33.98
CA HIS A 363 25.97 25.88 -33.14
C HIS A 363 26.01 26.72 -31.85
N TRP A 364 27.17 26.80 -31.17
CA TRP A 364 27.29 27.64 -29.98
C TRP A 364 27.40 29.14 -30.31
N VAL A 365 27.98 29.50 -31.47
CA VAL A 365 28.00 30.89 -31.96
C VAL A 365 26.60 31.38 -32.34
N PHE A 366 25.76 30.50 -32.93
CA PHE A 366 24.35 30.76 -33.20
C PHE A 366 23.56 30.92 -31.90
N ASN A 367 23.63 29.93 -30.99
CA ASN A 367 22.79 29.91 -29.79
C ASN A 367 23.12 31.03 -28.79
N ASN A 368 24.34 31.56 -28.80
CA ASN A 368 24.74 32.75 -28.03
C ASN A 368 24.56 34.08 -28.81
N TYR A 369 24.00 34.07 -30.02
CA TYR A 369 23.75 35.24 -30.88
C TYR A 369 25.01 36.03 -31.27
N LEU A 370 26.18 35.39 -31.36
CA LEU A 370 27.48 36.06 -31.53
C LEU A 370 27.94 36.25 -32.98
N GLN A 371 27.11 35.88 -33.97
CA GLN A 371 27.40 35.95 -35.42
C GLN A 371 27.77 37.34 -35.96
N SER A 372 27.43 38.42 -35.24
CA SER A 372 27.78 39.80 -35.58
C SER A 372 29.16 40.23 -35.08
N VAL A 373 29.78 39.42 -34.22
CA VAL A 373 31.02 39.71 -33.49
C VAL A 373 32.10 38.65 -33.74
N LEU A 374 31.72 37.44 -34.15
CA LEU A 374 32.60 36.30 -34.37
C LEU A 374 32.50 35.77 -35.80
N GLU A 375 33.64 35.31 -36.35
CA GLU A 375 33.72 34.59 -37.62
C GLU A 375 34.14 33.14 -37.36
N VAL A 376 33.36 32.18 -37.86
CA VAL A 376 33.69 30.75 -37.75
C VAL A 376 34.48 30.31 -38.99
N ASP A 377 35.54 29.55 -38.76
CA ASP A 377 36.28 28.84 -39.80
C ASP A 377 35.79 27.39 -39.87
N GLU A 378 34.99 27.08 -40.90
CA GLU A 378 34.37 25.76 -41.11
C GLU A 378 35.41 24.64 -41.32
N ASP A 379 36.58 24.94 -41.88
CA ASP A 379 37.65 23.95 -42.14
C ASP A 379 38.47 23.69 -40.86
N SER A 380 38.95 24.75 -40.21
CA SER A 380 39.92 24.64 -39.10
C SER A 380 39.28 24.62 -37.71
N LYS A 381 37.95 24.78 -37.62
CA LYS A 381 37.12 24.82 -36.40
C LYS A 381 37.58 25.86 -35.37
N TRP A 382 38.19 26.95 -35.84
CA TRP A 382 38.57 28.10 -35.02
C TRP A 382 37.53 29.20 -35.15
N VAL A 383 37.22 29.88 -34.04
CA VAL A 383 36.28 31.00 -34.01
C VAL A 383 37.04 32.30 -33.73
N TYR A 384 37.23 33.07 -34.79
CA TYR A 384 37.96 34.33 -34.84
C TYR A 384 37.08 35.50 -34.38
N ASP A 385 37.68 36.59 -33.90
CA ASP A 385 36.95 37.86 -33.82
C ASP A 385 36.67 38.40 -35.22
N LEU A 386 35.47 38.94 -35.44
CA LEU A 386 35.08 39.61 -36.67
C LEU A 386 35.47 41.09 -36.62
N VAL A 387 36.53 41.46 -37.33
CA VAL A 387 36.95 42.85 -37.50
C VAL A 387 36.34 43.42 -38.78
N VAL A 388 35.51 44.45 -38.63
CA VAL A 388 34.85 45.14 -39.74
C VAL A 388 35.69 46.36 -40.12
N MET A 389 36.33 46.31 -41.30
CA MET A 389 37.22 47.36 -41.80
C MET A 389 36.46 48.41 -42.63
N GLY A 390 36.54 49.67 -42.23
CA GLY A 390 36.10 50.84 -42.99
C GLY A 390 37.30 51.70 -43.39
N ASN A 391 37.57 51.84 -44.70
CA ASN A 391 38.68 52.63 -45.26
C ASN A 391 40.07 52.36 -44.61
N GLY A 392 40.32 51.12 -44.17
CA GLY A 392 41.59 50.72 -43.54
C GLY A 392 41.66 50.92 -42.03
N VAL A 393 40.54 51.26 -41.37
CA VAL A 393 40.44 51.39 -39.90
C VAL A 393 39.34 50.48 -39.38
N ASP A 394 39.54 49.90 -38.20
CA ASP A 394 38.53 49.12 -37.47
C ASP A 394 37.28 49.99 -37.19
N ALA A 395 36.15 49.68 -37.83
CA ALA A 395 34.91 50.44 -37.67
C ALA A 395 34.46 50.49 -36.20
N TYR A 396 34.62 49.38 -35.47
CA TYR A 396 34.31 49.30 -34.04
C TYR A 396 35.21 50.20 -33.17
N LYS A 397 36.53 50.29 -33.43
CA LYS A 397 37.43 51.21 -32.68
C LYS A 397 37.15 52.68 -33.07
N ALA A 398 36.66 52.92 -34.28
CA ALA A 398 36.24 54.24 -34.75
C ALA A 398 34.83 54.67 -34.27
N GLY A 399 34.15 53.85 -33.47
CA GLY A 399 32.79 54.16 -32.96
C GLY A 399 31.69 54.11 -34.04
N LEU A 400 31.97 53.54 -35.20
CA LEU A 400 31.02 53.40 -36.30
C LEU A 400 30.14 52.16 -36.08
N GLY A 401 28.84 52.38 -35.85
CA GLY A 401 27.85 51.31 -35.79
C GLY A 401 27.74 50.54 -37.11
N LEU A 402 27.29 49.28 -37.06
CA LEU A 402 27.11 48.46 -38.25
C LEU A 402 26.12 49.12 -39.22
N THR A 403 26.62 49.57 -40.36
CA THR A 403 25.79 49.94 -41.51
C THR A 403 25.69 48.75 -42.46
N ASN A 404 24.57 48.57 -43.14
CA ASN A 404 24.33 47.48 -44.09
C ASN A 404 25.10 47.62 -45.42
N GLY A 405 26.26 48.31 -45.40
CA GLY A 405 27.15 48.50 -46.54
C GLY A 405 28.17 47.38 -46.70
N LYS A 406 28.86 47.35 -47.85
CA LYS A 406 29.92 46.37 -48.17
C LYS A 406 31.25 46.67 -47.46
N LEU A 407 31.22 46.78 -46.12
CA LEU A 407 32.44 46.88 -45.31
C LEU A 407 33.21 45.55 -45.37
N LYS A 408 34.55 45.61 -45.47
CA LYS A 408 35.36 44.41 -45.61
C LYS A 408 35.47 43.72 -44.25
N ARG A 409 34.96 42.50 -44.16
CA ARG A 409 35.19 41.61 -43.02
C ARG A 409 36.62 41.08 -43.05
N SER A 410 37.24 41.01 -41.88
CA SER A 410 38.57 40.45 -41.64
C SER A 410 38.56 39.69 -40.32
N ARG A 411 39.38 38.64 -40.23
CA ARG A 411 39.68 37.99 -38.95
C ARG A 411 40.55 38.92 -38.10
N GLY A 412 40.26 38.97 -36.81
CA GLY A 412 41.03 39.74 -35.83
C GLY A 412 42.11 38.93 -35.11
N ASP A 413 42.83 39.61 -34.22
CA ASP A 413 44.08 39.15 -33.58
C ASP A 413 43.89 38.03 -32.54
N VAL A 414 42.66 37.57 -32.31
CA VAL A 414 42.33 36.50 -31.36
C VAL A 414 41.43 35.46 -32.01
N ARG A 415 41.78 34.20 -31.78
CA ARG A 415 40.94 33.04 -32.10
C ARG A 415 40.70 32.20 -30.86
N ARG A 416 39.54 31.53 -30.82
CA ARG A 416 39.19 30.57 -29.78
C ARG A 416 38.71 29.25 -30.33
N ARG A 417 38.84 28.20 -29.52
CA ARG A 417 38.40 26.84 -29.82
C ARG A 417 37.70 26.26 -28.59
N ARG A 418 36.53 25.66 -28.79
CA ARG A 418 35.68 25.18 -27.69
C ARG A 418 35.97 23.72 -27.38
N TRP A 419 36.17 23.44 -26.10
CA TRP A 419 36.38 22.12 -25.53
C TRP A 419 35.21 21.82 -24.59
N VAL A 420 34.72 20.58 -24.64
CA VAL A 420 33.49 20.14 -23.96
C VAL A 420 33.79 18.90 -23.11
N ARG A 421 33.17 18.82 -21.93
CA ARG A 421 33.15 17.63 -21.06
C ARG A 421 31.77 17.44 -20.47
N TYR A 422 31.38 16.20 -20.23
CA TYR A 422 30.13 15.84 -19.55
C TYR A 422 30.44 15.38 -18.13
N ALA A 423 29.57 15.74 -17.19
CA ALA A 423 29.60 15.28 -15.82
C ALA A 423 28.19 14.93 -15.37
N VAL A 424 28.04 13.82 -14.64
CA VAL A 424 26.81 13.51 -13.91
C VAL A 424 26.82 14.22 -12.57
N ARG A 425 25.63 14.57 -12.10
CA ARG A 425 25.37 14.98 -10.73
C ARG A 425 24.61 13.85 -10.03
N GLU A 426 25.09 13.49 -8.84
CA GLU A 426 24.38 12.64 -7.86
C GLU A 426 23.44 13.49 -6.98
#